data_AF-X5XXM2-F1
#
_entry.id   AF-X5XXM2-F1
#
_cell.length_a   1.000
_cell.length_b   1.000
_cell.length_c   1.000
_cell.angle_alpha   90.00
_cell.angle_beta   90.00
_cell.angle_gamma   90.00
#
_symmetry.space_group_name_H-M   'P 1'
#
loop_
_entity.id
_entity.type
_entity.pdbx_description
1 polymer ?
#
loop_
_entity_poly.entity_id
_entity_poly.type
_entity_poly.pdbx_seq_one_letter_code
_entity_poly.pdbx_strand_id
1 'polypeptide(L)'
;MAMSTGAEEGLRAAFHPRASIIGNFQGAVEWLSVDAYVGEVMGAGLPPNTSPNWTVASLDITGDAATVKVEDEFGTTRFTDYLSLLKIAG
;
A
#
# COMPACT_ATOMS: atom_id res chain seq x y z
N MET A 1 -7.12 1.88 -4.80
CA MET A 1 -7.24 2.66 -6.06
C MET A 1 -5.98 3.47 -6.38
N ALA A 2 -5.47 4.33 -5.48
CA ALA A 2 -4.34 5.21 -5.82
C ALA A 2 -3.11 4.50 -6.40
N MET A 3 -2.72 3.35 -5.81
CA MET A 3 -1.64 2.50 -6.34
C MET A 3 -1.92 2.00 -7.76
N SER A 4 -3.10 1.42 -8.00
CA SER A 4 -3.43 0.79 -9.28
C SER A 4 -3.62 1.79 -10.42
N THR A 5 -3.97 3.05 -10.12
CA THR A 5 -4.16 4.10 -11.12
C THR A 5 -2.95 5.02 -11.29
N GLY A 6 -1.87 4.81 -10.53
CA GLY A 6 -0.71 5.70 -10.56
C GLY A 6 -1.02 7.12 -10.02
N ALA A 7 -1.97 7.25 -9.08
CA ALA A 7 -2.36 8.55 -8.53
C ALA A 7 -1.41 8.95 -7.40
N GLU A 8 -0.31 9.61 -7.74
CA GLU A 8 0.80 9.92 -6.82
C GLU A 8 0.35 10.63 -5.54
N GLU A 9 -0.38 11.74 -5.65
CA GLU A 9 -0.87 12.49 -4.49
C GLU A 9 -1.80 11.65 -3.60
N GLY A 10 -2.67 10.86 -4.21
CA GLY A 10 -3.57 9.96 -3.48
C GLY A 10 -2.80 8.87 -2.73
N LEU A 11 -1.70 8.38 -3.30
CA LEU A 11 -0.83 7.40 -2.66
C LEU A 11 -0.13 8.03 -1.46
N ARG A 12 0.46 9.23 -1.63
CA ARG A 12 1.09 9.98 -0.53
C ARG A 12 0.12 10.29 0.60
N ALA A 13 -1.11 10.69 0.27
CA ALA A 13 -2.13 11.02 1.26
C ALA A 13 -2.62 9.81 2.08
N ALA A 14 -2.48 8.58 1.55
CA ALA A 14 -2.90 7.37 2.25
C ALA A 14 -1.96 6.94 3.38
N PHE A 15 -0.72 7.43 3.38
CA PHE A 15 0.30 7.07 4.38
C PHE A 15 0.66 8.25 5.27
N HIS A 16 0.91 7.96 6.55
CA HIS A 16 1.62 8.92 7.39
C HIS A 16 3.04 9.13 6.84
N PRO A 17 3.61 10.35 6.81
CA PRO A 17 4.93 10.61 6.22
C PRO A 17 6.09 9.80 6.83
N ARG A 18 5.90 9.28 8.05
CA ARG A 18 6.86 8.41 8.76
C ARG A 18 6.57 6.91 8.64
N ALA A 19 5.60 6.50 7.82
CA ALA A 19 5.33 5.09 7.59
C ALA A 19 6.52 4.43 6.89
N SER A 20 6.64 3.11 7.08
CA SER A 20 7.59 2.28 6.35
C SER A 20 6.85 1.17 5.62
N ILE A 21 7.31 0.86 4.42
CA ILE A 21 6.84 -0.26 3.62
C ILE A 21 7.95 -1.29 3.66
N ILE A 22 7.67 -2.46 4.23
CA ILE A 22 8.69 -3.45 4.58
C ILE A 22 8.26 -4.78 3.99
N GLY A 23 9.16 -5.43 3.27
CA GLY A 23 8.87 -6.69 2.62
C GLY A 23 10.12 -7.39 2.10
N ASN A 24 9.91 -8.54 1.48
CA ASN A 24 10.92 -9.15 0.63
C ASN A 24 10.43 -9.05 -0.81
N PHE A 25 11.22 -8.43 -1.67
CA PHE A 25 10.92 -8.29 -3.09
C PHE A 25 12.16 -8.63 -3.91
N GLN A 26 11.96 -9.37 -4.99
CA GLN A 26 13.06 -9.84 -5.87
C GLN A 26 14.26 -10.49 -5.15
N GLY A 27 14.00 -11.17 -4.03
CA GLY A 27 15.04 -11.88 -3.26
C GLY A 27 15.85 -11.01 -2.29
N ALA A 28 15.47 -9.74 -2.10
CA ALA A 28 16.08 -8.82 -1.14
C ALA A 28 15.06 -8.30 -0.13
N VAL A 29 15.56 -7.91 1.05
CA VAL A 29 14.75 -7.16 2.02
C VAL A 29 14.64 -5.72 1.54
N GLU A 30 13.42 -5.23 1.47
CA GLU A 30 13.11 -3.82 1.26
C GLU A 30 12.60 -3.21 2.55
N TRP A 31 13.05 -1.98 2.80
CA TRP A 31 12.57 -1.13 3.88
C TRP A 31 12.50 0.30 3.37
N LEU A 32 11.34 0.63 2.82
CA LEU A 32 11.15 1.86 2.07
C LEU A 32 10.49 2.94 2.94
N SER A 33 10.91 4.18 2.71
CA SER A 33 10.09 5.34 3.07
C SER A 33 8.88 5.43 2.15
N VAL A 34 7.87 6.22 2.53
CA VAL A 34 6.72 6.50 1.67
C VAL A 34 7.16 7.10 0.33
N ASP A 35 8.13 8.03 0.34
CA ASP A 35 8.63 8.65 -0.90
C ASP A 35 9.27 7.63 -1.84
N ALA A 36 10.07 6.69 -1.30
CA ALA A 36 10.69 5.65 -2.09
C ALA A 36 9.66 4.68 -2.67
N TYR A 37 8.70 4.23 -1.85
CA TYR A 37 7.60 3.37 -2.30
C TYR A 37 6.75 4.03 -3.38
N VAL A 38 6.40 5.31 -3.22
CA VAL A 38 5.68 6.07 -4.25
C VAL A 38 6.50 6.13 -5.54
N GLY A 39 7.81 6.38 -5.43
CA GLY A 39 8.74 6.34 -6.57
C GLY A 39 8.73 5.00 -7.30
N GLU A 40 8.71 3.88 -6.58
CA GLU A 40 8.64 2.54 -7.18
C GLU A 40 7.30 2.29 -7.89
N VAL A 41 6.17 2.65 -7.27
CA VAL A 41 4.84 2.50 -7.90
C VAL A 41 4.74 3.33 -9.17
N MET A 42 5.24 4.58 -9.17
CA MET A 42 5.25 5.43 -10.36
C MET A 42 6.25 4.91 -11.42
N GLY A 43 7.40 4.41 -10.97
CA GLY A 43 8.46 3.88 -11.84
C GLY A 43 8.16 2.52 -12.47
N ALA A 44 7.19 1.78 -11.94
CA ALA A 44 6.79 0.48 -12.47
C ALA A 44 6.23 0.54 -13.91
N GLY A 45 5.77 1.72 -14.37
CA GLY A 45 5.33 1.93 -15.75
C GLY A 45 4.11 1.11 -16.15
N LEU A 46 3.33 0.64 -15.18
CA LEU A 46 2.12 -0.14 -15.42
C LEU A 46 0.99 0.77 -15.95
N PRO A 47 0.15 0.27 -16.89
CA PRO A 47 -1.01 1.03 -17.33
C PRO A 47 -2.00 1.20 -16.16
N PRO A 48 -2.66 2.37 -16.04
CA PRO A 48 -3.65 2.59 -14.99
C PRO A 48 -4.76 1.54 -15.00
N ASN A 49 -5.05 0.98 -13.84
CA ASN A 49 -6.14 0.03 -13.63
C ASN A 49 -7.19 0.61 -12.67
N THR A 50 -8.38 0.89 -13.21
CA THR A 50 -9.53 1.45 -12.47
C THR A 50 -10.43 0.38 -11.85
N SER A 51 -10.12 -0.89 -12.05
CA SER A 51 -10.84 -2.03 -11.45
C SER A 51 -9.84 -3.10 -11.00
N PRO A 52 -8.89 -2.78 -10.10
CA PRO A 52 -7.96 -3.76 -9.57
C PRO A 52 -8.71 -4.85 -8.81
N ASN A 53 -8.18 -6.07 -8.84
CA ASN A 53 -8.64 -7.13 -7.96
C ASN A 53 -8.00 -6.96 -6.59
N TRP A 54 -8.83 -6.82 -5.56
CA TRP A 54 -8.37 -6.75 -4.17
C TRP A 54 -9.50 -7.17 -3.22
N THR A 55 -9.12 -7.61 -2.02
CA THR A 55 -10.05 -7.96 -0.95
C THR A 55 -9.46 -7.65 0.42
N VAL A 56 -10.31 -7.27 1.38
CA VAL A 56 -9.94 -7.21 2.79
C VAL A 56 -10.17 -8.59 3.39
N ALA A 57 -9.09 -9.30 3.67
CA ALA A 57 -9.12 -10.65 4.22
C ALA A 57 -9.41 -10.65 5.74
N SER A 58 -8.95 -9.63 6.46
CA SER A 58 -9.29 -9.43 7.87
C SER A 58 -9.16 -7.96 8.28
N LEU A 59 -9.95 -7.56 9.27
CA LEU A 59 -9.95 -6.24 9.87
C LEU A 59 -10.14 -6.39 11.38
N ASP A 60 -9.18 -5.87 12.15
CA ASP A 60 -9.29 -5.72 13.60
C ASP A 60 -9.19 -4.24 13.95
N ILE A 61 -10.10 -3.76 14.80
CA ILE A 61 -10.17 -2.37 15.24
C ILE A 61 -10.26 -2.35 16.76
N THR A 62 -9.35 -1.63 17.40
CA THR A 62 -9.35 -1.39 18.84
C THR A 62 -9.14 0.10 19.09
N GLY A 63 -10.20 0.80 19.52
CA GLY A 63 -10.15 2.24 19.75
C GLY A 63 -9.87 3.03 18.47
N ASP A 64 -8.76 3.75 18.44
CA ASP A 64 -8.28 4.54 17.29
C ASP A 64 -7.26 3.80 16.42
N ALA A 65 -6.87 2.57 16.79
CA ALA A 65 -5.94 1.74 16.04
C ALA A 65 -6.67 0.64 15.26
N ALA A 66 -6.10 0.24 14.13
CA ALA A 66 -6.57 -0.90 13.36
C ALA A 66 -5.42 -1.68 12.73
N THR A 67 -5.62 -2.99 12.55
CA THR A 67 -4.79 -3.82 11.68
C THR A 67 -5.64 -4.42 10.57
N VAL A 68 -5.17 -4.32 9.33
CA VAL A 68 -5.89 -4.80 8.14
C VAL A 68 -5.00 -5.77 7.38
N LYS A 69 -5.56 -6.90 6.96
CA LYS A 69 -4.95 -7.77 5.95
C LYS A 69 -5.66 -7.51 4.62
N VAL A 70 -4.91 -7.08 3.62
CA VAL A 70 -5.40 -6.87 2.24
C VAL A 70 -4.72 -7.89 1.33
N GLU A 71 -5.48 -8.51 0.45
CA GLU A 71 -4.93 -9.30 -0.66
C GLU A 71 -5.22 -8.55 -1.95
N ASP A 72 -4.20 -8.22 -2.74
CA ASP A 72 -4.36 -7.43 -3.95
C ASP A 72 -3.40 -7.81 -5.08
N GLU A 73 -3.55 -7.13 -6.22
CA GLU A 73 -2.74 -7.30 -7.41
C GLU A 73 -2.14 -5.96 -7.87
N PHE A 74 -0.84 -5.96 -8.14
CA PHE A 74 -0.13 -4.88 -8.81
C PHE A 74 0.64 -5.43 -10.01
N GLY A 75 0.18 -5.09 -11.21
CA GLY A 75 0.64 -5.72 -12.45
C GLY A 75 0.22 -7.19 -12.47
N THR A 76 1.19 -8.10 -12.63
CA THR A 76 0.98 -9.55 -12.57
C THR A 76 1.29 -10.15 -11.20
N THR A 77 1.72 -9.32 -10.24
CA THR A 77 2.15 -9.78 -8.92
C THR A 77 1.00 -9.69 -7.94
N ARG A 78 0.83 -10.74 -7.12
CA ARG A 78 -0.13 -10.78 -6.01
C ARG A 78 0.58 -10.48 -4.71
N PHE A 79 -0.02 -9.61 -3.91
CA PHE A 79 0.47 -9.23 -2.60
C PHE A 79 -0.50 -9.63 -1.50
N THR A 80 0.04 -9.74 -0.29
CA THR A 80 -0.73 -9.87 0.95
C THR A 80 -0.14 -8.87 1.92
N ASP A 81 -0.85 -7.76 2.10
CA ASP A 81 -0.40 -6.62 2.88
C ASP A 81 -0.99 -6.66 4.28
N TYR A 82 -0.14 -6.40 5.26
CA TYR A 82 -0.54 -6.20 6.66
C TYR A 82 -0.35 -4.73 7.00
N LEU A 83 -1.46 -4.00 7.11
CA LEU A 83 -1.48 -2.56 7.34
C LEU A 83 -1.71 -2.29 8.83
N SER A 84 -0.80 -1.55 9.45
CA SER A 84 -1.02 -0.95 10.77
C SER A 84 -1.51 0.48 10.59
N LEU A 85 -2.72 0.77 11.06
CA LEU A 85 -3.40 2.04 10.86
C LEU A 85 -3.66 2.72 12.20
N LEU A 86 -3.62 4.04 12.17
CA LEU A 86 -4.02 4.89 13.30
C LEU A 86 -4.93 5.98 12.78
N LYS A 87 -6.06 6.19 13.45
CA LYS A 87 -6.98 7.28 13.16
C LYS A 87 -6.41 8.60 13.70
N ILE A 88 -5.94 9.46 12.80
CA ILE A 88 -5.36 10.76 13.15
C ILE A 88 -6.36 11.86 12.75
N ALA A 89 -6.75 12.70 13.70
CA ALA A 89 -7.55 13.91 13.46
C ALA A 89 -8.95 13.74 12.83
N GLY A 90 -9.62 12.59 13.05
CA GLY A 90 -11.10 12.49 12.96
C GLY A 90 -11.69 11.91 11.68
#